data_AF-A0A8I0GX20-F1
#
_entry.id   AF-A0A8I0GX20-F1
#
_cell.length_a   1.000
_cell.length_b   1.000
_cell.length_c   1.000
_cell.angle_alpha   90.00
_cell.angle_beta   90.00
_cell.angle_gamma   90.00
#
_symmetry.space_group_name_H-M   'P 1'
#
loop_
_entity.id
_entity.type
_entity.pdbx_description
1 polymer ?
#
loop_
_entity_poly.entity_id
_entity_poly.type
_entity_poly.pdbx_seq_one_letter_code
_entity_poly.pdbx_strand_id
1 'polypeptide(L)' 'MFLNYFALGVLIFVFLVIFYGIIAIHDIPYLIAKKRNHPHADAIHTAGWVSLFTLHVI' A
#
# COMPACT_ATOMS: atom_id res chain seq x y z
N MET A 1 -8.03 -29.11 -14.91
CA MET A 1 -7.73 -27.84 -15.62
C MET A 1 -8.43 -26.64 -14.99
N PHE A 2 -9.76 -26.64 -14.80
CA PHE A 2 -10.50 -25.53 -14.17
C PHE A 2 -9.97 -25.11 -12.79
N LEU A 3 -9.74 -26.07 -11.88
CA LEU A 3 -9.21 -25.78 -10.53
C LEU A 3 -7.85 -25.08 -10.54
N ASN A 4 -6.97 -25.37 -11.51
CA ASN A 4 -5.66 -24.72 -11.60
C ASN A 4 -5.80 -23.25 -12.05
N TYR A 5 -6.67 -22.95 -13.01
CA TYR A 5 -6.94 -21.57 -13.42
C TYR A 5 -7.69 -20.78 -12.34
N PHE A 6 -8.60 -21.43 -11.62
CA PHE A 6 -9.29 -20.82 -10.47
C PHE A 6 -8.30 -20.51 -9.34
N ALA A 7 -7.42 -21.47 -9.00
CA ALA A 7 -6.37 -21.26 -8.00
C ALA A 7 -5.40 -20.13 -8.40
N LEU A 8 -5.01 -20.05 -9.67
CA LEU A 8 -4.21 -18.93 -10.20
C LEU A 8 -4.94 -17.58 -10.06
N GLY A 9 -6.24 -17.55 -10.38
CA GLY A 9 -7.05 -16.34 -10.20
C GLY A 9 -7.13 -15.88 -8.75
N VAL A 10 -7.35 -16.80 -7.81
CA VAL A 10 -7.38 -16.52 -6.38
C VAL A 10 -6.01 -16.08 -5.87
N LEU A 11 -4.92 -16.71 -6.33
CA LEU A 11 -3.56 -16.34 -5.95
C LEU A 11 -3.25 -14.88 -6.33
N ILE A 12 -3.58 -14.48 -7.56
CA ILE A 12 -3.40 -13.10 -8.02
C ILE A 12 -4.28 -12.14 -7.24
N PHE A 13 -5.54 -12.51 -6.98
CA PHE A 13 -6.46 -11.69 -6.20
C PHE A 13 -5.95 -11.44 -4.78
N VAL A 14 -5.52 -12.48 -4.07
CA VAL A 14 -4.97 -12.37 -2.71
C VAL A 14 -3.72 -11.50 -2.70
N PHE A 15 -2.84 -11.68 -3.69
CA PHE A 15 -1.66 -10.83 -3.84
C PHE A 15 -2.04 -9.35 -4.00
N LEU A 16 -2.96 -9.04 -4.90
CA LEU A 16 -3.45 -7.66 -5.10
C LEU A 16 -4.08 -7.09 -3.83
N VAL A 17 -4.91 -7.86 -3.12
CA VAL A 17 -5.56 -7.43 -1.87
C VAL A 17 -4.52 -7.08 -0.80
N ILE A 18 -3.46 -7.88 -0.65
CA ILE A 18 -2.39 -7.60 0.31
C ILE A 18 -1.63 -6.33 -0.09
N PHE A 19 -1.26 -6.17 -1.36
CA PHE A 19 -0.56 -4.98 -1.84
C PHE A 19 -1.38 -3.71 -1.65
N TYR A 20 -2.64 -3.71 -2.07
CA TYR A 20 -3.52 -2.56 -1.89
C TYR A 20 -3.83 -2.28 -0.42
N GLY A 21 -3.92 -3.32 0.42
CA GLY A 21 -4.07 -3.15 1.86
C GLY A 21 -2.90 -2.41 2.50
N ILE A 22 -1.67 -2.77 2.12
CA ILE A 22 -0.45 -2.12 2.63
C ILE A 22 -0.37 -0.65 2.18
N ILE A 23 -0.69 -0.37 0.90
CA ILE A 23 -0.75 0.99 0.36
C ILE A 23 -1.77 1.83 1.12
N ALA A 24 -2.98 1.29 1.32
CA ALA A 24 -4.04 1.97 2.05
C ALA A 24 -3.62 2.33 3.48
N ILE A 25 -2.93 1.43 4.20
CA ILE A 25 -2.45 1.69 5.56
C ILE A 25 -1.39 2.80 5.57
N HIS A 26 -0.50 2.84 4.59
CA HIS A 26 0.55 3.86 4.49
C HIS A 26 0.03 5.25 4.09
N ASP A 27 -1.11 5.31 3.41
CA ASP A 27 -1.77 6.58 3.05
C ASP A 27 -2.62 7.17 4.20
N ILE A 28 -2.95 6.41 5.25
CA ILE A 28 -3.69 6.92 6.43
C ILE A 28 -2.97 8.11 7.10
N PRO A 29 -1.66 8.05 7.42
CA PRO A 29 -0.90 9.19 7.95
C PRO A 29 -0.97 10.43 7.06
N TYR A 30 -0.88 10.25 5.74
CA TYR A 30 -0.97 11.35 4.77
C TYR A 30 -2.36 12.01 4.81
N LEU A 31 -3.42 11.21 4.78
CA LEU A 31 -4.80 11.70 4.82
C LEU A 31 -5.10 12.47 6.13
N ILE A 32 -4.55 12.01 7.26
CA ILE A 32 -4.67 12.71 8.55
C ILE A 32 -3.90 14.04 8.51
N ALA A 33 -2.66 14.05 8.01
CA ALA A 33 -1.85 15.26 7.89
C ALA A 33 -2.51 16.31 6.98
N LYS A 34 -3.06 15.86 5.84
CA LYS A 34 -3.80 16.70 4.90
C LYS A 34 -5.08 17.28 5.51
N LYS A 35 -5.86 16.46 6.23
CA LYS A 35 -7.08 16.89 6.93
C LYS A 35 -6.80 17.90 8.05
N ARG A 36 -5.58 17.92 8.59
CA ARG A 36 -5.13 18.85 9.64
C ARG A 36 -4.36 20.06 9.10
N ASN A 37 -4.30 20.26 7.78
CA ASN A 37 -3.57 21.35 7.13
C ASN A 37 -2.09 21.39 7.54
N HIS A 38 -1.47 20.21 7.69
CA HIS A 38 -0.08 20.13 8.11
C HIS A 38 0.84 20.63 6.99
N PRO A 39 1.79 21.56 7.26
CA PRO A 39 2.60 22.23 6.23
C PRO A 39 3.50 21.28 5.44
N HIS A 40 3.67 20.03 5.89
CA HIS A 40 4.54 19.02 5.27
C HIS A 40 3.79 17.73 4.94
N ALA A 41 2.51 17.81 4.58
CA ALA A 41 1.70 16.63 4.25
C ALA A 41 2.33 15.81 3.11
N ASP A 42 2.84 16.46 2.06
CA ASP A 42 3.43 15.77 0.91
C ASP A 42 4.77 15.10 1.24
N ALA A 43 5.50 15.62 2.24
CA ALA A 43 6.71 14.98 2.76
C ALA A 43 6.38 13.69 3.53
N ILE A 44 5.24 13.64 4.24
CA ILE A 44 4.78 12.44 4.94
C ILE A 44 4.32 11.36 3.95
N HIS A 45 3.66 11.77 2.85
CA HIS A 45 3.32 10.85 1.76
C HIS A 45 4.58 10.24 1.15
N THR A 46 5.49 11.09 0.65
CA THR A 46 6.73 10.62 0.01
C THR A 46 7.61 9.82 0.96
N ALA A 47 7.71 10.17 2.24
CA ALA A 47 8.43 9.37 3.24
C ALA A 47 7.76 8.01 3.50
N GLY A 48 6.43 7.93 3.53
CA GLY A 48 5.69 6.68 3.65
C GLY A 48 5.93 5.74 2.47
N TRP A 49 5.91 6.29 1.24
CA TRP A 49 6.19 5.54 0.01
C TRP A 49 7.66 5.13 -0.09
N VAL A 50 8.61 6.03 0.21
CA VAL A 50 10.05 5.72 0.22
C VAL A 50 10.36 4.63 1.26
N SER A 51 9.84 4.73 2.48
CA SER A 51 9.99 3.69 3.52
C SER A 51 9.47 2.32 3.08
N LEU A 52 8.34 2.30 2.37
CA LEU A 52 7.77 1.06 1.86
C LEU A 52 8.69 0.38 0.83
N PHE A 53 9.29 1.17 -0.06
CA PHE A 53 10.16 0.66 -1.13
C PHE A 53 11.60 0.41 -0.68
N THR A 54 12.12 1.14 0.31
CA THR A 54 13.53 1.06 0.71
C THR A 54 13.77 0.34 2.02
N LEU A 55 12.84 0.40 2.98
CA LEU A 55 13.04 -0.15 4.33
C LEU A 55 12.51 -1.58 4.50
N HIS A 56 11.53 -2.00 3.69
CA HIS A 56 10.98 -3.37 3.71
C HIS A 56 11.68 -4.33 2.73
N VAL A 57 12.64 -3.85 1.96
CA VAL A 57 13.40 -4.61 0.95
C VAL A 57 14.73 -5.15 1.50
N ILE A 58 15.18 -4.68 2.67
CA ILE A 58 16.35 -5.20 3.41
C ILE A 58 15.86 -6.07 4.56
#